data_AF-A0A965HTW3-F1
#
_entry.id   AF-A0A965HTW3-F1
#
_cell.length_a   1.000
_cell.length_b   1.000
_cell.length_c   1.000
_cell.angle_alpha   90.00
_cell.angle_beta   90.00
_cell.angle_gamma   90.00
#
_symmetry.space_group_name_H-M   'P 1'
#
loop_
_entity.id
_entity.type
_entity.pdbx_description
1 polymer ?
#
loop_
_entity_poly.entity_id
_entity_poly.type
_entity_poly.pdbx_seq_one_letter_code
_entity_poly.pdbx_strand_id
1 'polypeptide(L)' 'MNFNETSLCDDLSEALRNGAQLVDVRSPAECALGMLPGAVNMPLNELAESRSALNFDKPVLLY' A
#
# COMPACT_ATOMS: atom_id res chain seq x y z
N MET A 1 -11.03 -17.76 -4.11
CA MET A 1 -9.73 -17.87 -3.42
C MET A 1 -10.04 -17.92 -1.93
N ASN A 2 -9.65 -19.00 -1.24
CA ASN A 2 -9.80 -19.11 0.21
C ASN A 2 -8.55 -18.48 0.84
N PHE A 3 -8.70 -17.30 1.45
CA PHE A 3 -7.63 -16.66 2.19
C PHE A 3 -7.66 -17.19 3.63
N ASN A 4 -6.80 -18.16 3.94
CA ASN A 4 -6.51 -18.52 5.34
C ASN A 4 -5.56 -17.47 5.91
N GLU A 5 -5.78 -17.02 7.15
CA GLU A 5 -5.09 -15.88 7.77
C GLU A 5 -3.55 -16.01 7.78
N THR A 6 -3.00 -17.23 7.79
CA THR A 6 -1.56 -17.49 7.74
C THR A 6 -0.94 -17.20 6.36
N SER A 7 -1.67 -17.39 5.27
CA SER A 7 -1.17 -17.20 3.90
C SER A 7 -0.96 -15.72 3.57
N LEU A 8 -1.81 -14.84 4.12
CA LEU A 8 -1.88 -13.44 3.70
C LEU A 8 -0.59 -12.67 4.01
N CYS A 9 0.03 -12.94 5.16
CA CYS A 9 1.29 -12.29 5.56
C CYS A 9 2.45 -12.71 4.64
N ASP A 10 2.47 -13.99 4.25
CA ASP A 10 3.48 -14.54 3.33
C ASP A 10 3.31 -13.94 1.93
N ASP A 11 2.07 -13.87 1.44
CA ASP A 11 1.71 -13.29 0.15
C ASP A 11 2.06 -11.79 0.08
N LEU A 12 1.77 -11.03 1.14
CA LEU A 12 2.14 -9.61 1.26
C LEU A 12 3.65 -9.42 1.23
N SER A 13 4.37 -10.23 2.01
CA SER A 13 5.83 -10.16 2.09
C SER A 13 6.48 -10.49 0.75
N GLU A 14 5.94 -11.46 0.02
CA GLU A 14 6.40 -11.80 -1.33
C GLU A 14 6.12 -10.68 -2.33
N ALA A 15 4.90 -10.12 -2.33
CA ALA A 15 4.56 -8.99 -3.19
C ALA A 15 5.50 -7.80 -2.98
N LEU A 16 5.80 -7.46 -1.71
CA LEU A 16 6.74 -6.40 -1.37
C LEU A 16 8.17 -6.71 -1.86
N ARG A 17 8.65 -7.94 -1.69
CA ARG A 17 9.96 -8.36 -2.24
C ARG A 17 10.01 -8.26 -3.77
N ASN A 18 8.89 -8.50 -4.44
CA ASN A 18 8.76 -8.42 -5.90
C ASN A 18 8.46 -6.98 -6.40
N GLY A 19 8.51 -5.98 -5.52
CA GLY A 19 8.41 -4.58 -5.88
C GLY A 19 6.99 -4.02 -5.93
N ALA A 20 6.04 -4.63 -5.20
CA ALA A 20 4.74 -4.02 -4.97
C ALA A 20 4.87 -2.61 -4.37
N GLN A 21 3.93 -1.74 -4.72
CA GLN A 21 3.85 -0.38 -4.22
C GLN A 21 3.02 -0.35 -2.95
N LEU A 22 3.58 0.16 -1.86
CA LEU A 22 2.89 0.31 -0.60
C LEU A 22 2.37 1.74 -0.48
N VAL A 23 1.05 1.89 -0.31
CA VAL A 23 0.37 3.19 -0.30
C VAL A 23 -0.45 3.31 0.98
N ASP A 24 -0.17 4.36 1.75
CA ASP A 24 -0.86 4.70 2.98
C ASP A 24 -1.93 5.75 2.67
N VAL A 25 -3.22 5.38 2.77
CA VAL A 25 -4.33 6.28 2.40
C VAL A 25 -4.87 7.11 3.56
N ARG A 26 -4.22 7.04 4.73
CA ARG A 26 -4.59 7.82 5.91
C ARG A 26 -4.25 9.30 5.72
N SER A 27 -4.74 10.13 6.63
CA SER A 27 -4.40 11.55 6.63
C SER A 27 -2.89 11.77 6.86
N PRO A 28 -2.32 12.88 6.39
CA PRO A 28 -0.91 13.20 6.66
C PRO A 28 -0.58 13.26 8.17
N ALA A 29 -1.54 13.67 9.00
CA ALA A 29 -1.38 13.73 10.45
C ALA A 29 -1.24 12.33 11.07
N GLU A 30 -2.05 11.36 10.64
CA GLU A 30 -1.93 9.97 11.10
C GLU A 30 -0.63 9.31 10.60
N CYS A 31 -0.25 9.60 9.36
CA CYS A 31 0.98 9.09 8.75
C CYS A 31 2.24 9.64 9.46
N ALA A 32 2.19 10.90 9.91
CA ALA A 32 3.26 11.54 10.69
C ALA A 32 3.47 10.88 12.08
N LEU A 33 2.47 10.19 12.62
CA LEU A 33 2.61 9.41 13.86
C LEU A 33 3.33 8.07 13.63
N GLY A 34 3.53 7.67 12.38
CA GLY A 34 4.21 6.45 11.98
C GLY A 34 3.53 5.79 10.78
N MET A 35 4.33 5.26 9.87
CA MET A 35 3.88 4.51 8.70
C MET A 35 4.83 3.35 8.41
N LEU A 36 4.37 2.39 7.61
CA LEU A 36 5.19 1.28 7.18
C LEU A 36 6.39 1.79 6.35
N PRO A 37 7.62 1.30 6.58
CA PRO A 37 8.78 1.69 5.80
C PRO A 37 8.57 1.47 4.30
N GLY A 38 8.90 2.49 3.49
CA GLY A 38 8.71 2.44 2.04
C GLY A 38 7.29 2.73 1.56
N ALA A 39 6.34 2.97 2.47
CA ALA A 39 5.01 3.45 2.08
C ALA A 39 5.07 4.90 1.56
N VAL A 40 4.22 5.19 0.58
CA VAL A 40 3.94 6.55 0.10
C VAL A 40 2.58 6.97 0.65
N ASN A 41 2.51 8.10 1.35
CA ASN A 41 1.23 8.65 1.79
C ASN A 41 0.49 9.27 0.60
N MET A 42 -0.70 8.76 0.31
CA MET A 42 -1.61 9.26 -0.71
C MET A 42 -3.03 9.31 -0.12
N PRO A 43 -3.38 10.41 0.57
CA PRO A 43 -4.63 10.52 1.32
C PRO A 43 -5.85 10.13 0.50
N LEU A 44 -6.81 9.42 1.10
CA LEU A 44 -7.97 8.85 0.40
C LEU A 44 -8.78 9.90 -0.39
N ASN A 45 -8.87 11.12 0.13
CA ASN A 45 -9.54 12.26 -0.51
C ASN A 45 -8.81 12.77 -1.77
N GLU A 46 -7.52 12.51 -1.89
CA GLU A 46 -6.64 12.95 -3.00
C GLU A 46 -6.23 11.79 -3.93
N LEU A 47 -6.53 10.54 -3.53
CA LEU A 47 -6.16 9.31 -4.23
C LEU A 47 -6.64 9.30 -5.69
N ALA A 48 -7.87 9.74 -5.96
CA ALA A 48 -8.43 9.74 -7.31
C ALA A 48 -7.62 10.60 -8.29
N GLU A 49 -7.10 11.74 -7.82
CA GLU A 49 -6.30 12.67 -8.61
C GLU A 49 -4.84 12.21 -8.70
N SER A 50 -4.32 11.65 -7.60
CA SER A 50 -2.92 11.26 -7.44
C SER A 50 -2.60 9.85 -7.97
N ARG A 51 -3.62 9.04 -8.31
CA ARG A 51 -3.42 7.65 -8.79
C ARG A 51 -2.55 7.55 -10.04
N SER A 52 -2.45 8.63 -10.83
CA SER A 52 -1.62 8.69 -12.03
C SER A 52 -0.11 8.55 -11.72
N ALA A 53 0.30 8.77 -10.48
CA ALA A 53 1.67 8.55 -10.01
C ALA A 53 1.98 7.06 -9.73
N LEU A 54 0.97 6.19 -9.69
CA LEU A 54 1.15 4.76 -9.44
C LEU A 54 1.47 4.01 -10.74
N ASN A 55 2.38 3.05 -10.64
CA ASN A 55 2.68 2.11 -11.71
C ASN A 55 1.73 0.91 -11.63
N PHE A 56 0.67 0.89 -12.45
CA PHE A 56 -0.31 -0.20 -12.43
C PHE A 56 0.16 -1.52 -13.06
N ASP A 57 1.37 -1.60 -13.61
CA ASP A 57 2.01 -2.88 -13.99
C ASP A 57 2.53 -3.66 -12.77
N LYS A 58 2.57 -3.01 -11.60
CA LYS A 58 2.97 -3.62 -10.33
C LYS A 58 1.79 -3.63 -9.36
N PRO A 59 1.67 -4.64 -8.47
CA PRO A 59 0.66 -4.63 -7.43
C PRO A 59 0.71 -3.36 -6.58
N VAL A 60 -0.45 -2.85 -6.21
CA VAL A 60 -0.63 -1.73 -5.28
C VAL A 60 -1.27 -2.28 -4.01
N LEU A 61 -0.60 -2.11 -2.88
CA LEU A 61 -1.07 -2.50 -1.56
C LEU A 61 -1.52 -1.24 -0.82
N LEU A 62 -2.82 -1.15 -0.55
CA LEU A 62 -3.43 -0.05 0.19
C LEU A 62 -3.63 -0.49 1.64
N TYR A 63 -3.33 0.42 2.58
CA TYR A 63 -3.65 0.23 3.98
C TYR A 63 -4.01 1.56 4.66
#